data_AF-A0A4W6FDJ1-F1
#
_entry.id   AF-A0A4W6FDJ1-F1
#
_cell.length_a   1.000
_cell.length_b   1.000
_cell.length_c   1.000
_cell.angle_alpha   90.00
_cell.angle_beta   90.00
_cell.angle_gamma   90.00
#
_symmetry.space_group_name_H-M   'P 1'
#
loop_
_entity.id
_entity.type
_entity.pdbx_description
1 polymer ?
#
loop_
_entity_poly.entity_id
_entity_poly.type
_entity_poly.pdbx_seq_one_letter_code
_entity_poly.pdbx_strand_id
1 'polypeptide(L)'
;MALEQLSDVVQRCQALPDDSYTAEDHDVFTIAGRTCIEEGNSAQVLSIILDEKNQDIVRCMGWNLLPPLIQVLLKKEDKNLPQCLAIFNHLLKTCRPKELLIGLLEQLEHDDPDTIAESLHLLLNPLQKVLLCLGSRKASSLGMTLASVLDQVAKLPLPHTKEQEEDDVFSLCRCCTDLIAFVRPFVLEVRQNLMESRLTQCLFLLCSCMKTLSHPLLEVQLKDPDTLAVSPLRDFATEILNTLSAIGESLSSLVYQPLLKRKQVPGFLEEEVRYPKESLASLAHLVFVHHLAADTFPSVFSPVFCLRCNMEHELYEKSLVRVPDCSLPADLLEIKTFLTVPQNLVKVMTMCPRHDLRTRGLKVFQQSIDKFNTEAKYNFFRYMLTTSNHSGVEGYVIKNIKNQIDVALQPGNSNTWFEGVHLLPLLRKVLILPDGPETDLLQYLDRVMESLNLLRYLVIRDKVTENQTGIWTELYKIEDTFMKPLRVGVNMSRAHYERELLNTMEAKKSKAKEGSMLSVSVGDEKLPNMTSESQIQALHSALHTFDMIESVLVRIEELIDVRENL
;
A
#
# COMPACT_ATOMS: atom_id res chain seq x y z
N MET A 1 -56.30 1.75 -10.13
CA MET A 1 -56.05 3.13 -9.67
C MET A 1 -54.74 3.69 -10.24
N ALA A 2 -53.57 3.09 -10.00
CA ALA A 2 -52.30 3.62 -10.53
C ALA A 2 -52.26 3.67 -12.08
N LEU A 3 -52.77 2.63 -12.74
CA LEU A 3 -52.82 2.57 -14.21
C LEU A 3 -53.75 3.63 -14.82
N GLU A 4 -54.86 3.94 -14.15
CA GLU A 4 -55.79 5.00 -14.55
C GLU A 4 -55.12 6.36 -14.42
N GLN A 5 -54.42 6.61 -13.29
CA GLN A 5 -53.66 7.84 -13.08
C GLN A 5 -52.55 8.02 -14.12
N LEU A 6 -51.82 6.96 -14.47
CA LEU A 6 -50.79 7.02 -15.52
C LEU A 6 -51.43 7.35 -16.87
N SER A 7 -52.57 6.74 -17.19
CA SER A 7 -53.29 7.00 -18.45
C SER A 7 -53.84 8.43 -18.51
N ASP A 8 -54.36 8.96 -17.40
CA ASP A 8 -54.90 10.31 -17.28
C ASP A 8 -53.81 11.38 -17.48
N VAL A 9 -52.63 11.17 -16.90
CA VAL A 9 -51.49 12.07 -17.09
C VAL A 9 -51.00 12.02 -18.53
N VAL A 10 -50.85 10.83 -19.11
CA VAL A 10 -50.42 10.69 -20.51
C VAL A 10 -51.41 11.38 -21.46
N GLN A 11 -52.72 11.20 -21.27
CA GLN A 11 -53.74 11.89 -22.09
C GLN A 11 -53.71 13.40 -21.92
N ARG A 12 -53.47 13.90 -20.70
CA ARG A 12 -53.30 15.34 -20.45
C ARG A 12 -52.07 15.88 -21.17
N CYS A 13 -50.95 15.18 -21.08
CA CYS A 13 -49.69 15.57 -21.73
C CYS A 13 -49.75 15.46 -23.26
N GLN A 14 -50.56 14.57 -23.83
CA GLN A 14 -50.80 14.50 -25.29
C GLN A 14 -51.46 15.77 -25.83
N ALA A 15 -52.23 16.49 -25.00
CA ALA A 15 -52.91 17.73 -25.40
C ALA A 15 -52.00 18.97 -25.32
N LEU A 16 -50.80 18.83 -24.75
CA LEU A 16 -49.83 19.91 -24.59
C LEU A 16 -48.81 19.89 -25.76
N PRO A 17 -48.33 21.05 -26.20
CA PRO A 17 -47.24 21.12 -27.18
C PRO A 17 -45.93 20.56 -26.60
N ASP A 18 -45.05 20.09 -27.49
CA ASP A 18 -43.75 19.51 -27.14
C ASP A 18 -42.97 20.38 -26.14
N ASP A 19 -42.38 19.75 -25.13
CA ASP A 19 -41.55 20.38 -24.08
C ASP A 19 -42.23 21.41 -23.17
N SER A 20 -43.57 21.54 -23.19
CA SER A 20 -44.28 22.44 -22.27
C SER A 20 -44.80 21.77 -20.99
N TYR A 21 -44.22 20.63 -20.60
CA TYR A 21 -44.65 19.86 -19.43
C TYR A 21 -44.27 20.55 -18.13
N THR A 22 -45.18 20.57 -17.16
CA THR A 22 -44.93 21.17 -15.85
C THR A 22 -44.18 20.22 -14.91
N ALA A 23 -43.55 20.73 -13.86
CA ALA A 23 -42.93 19.88 -12.83
C ALA A 23 -43.95 18.92 -12.19
N GLU A 24 -45.20 19.35 -12.03
CA GLU A 24 -46.29 18.50 -11.53
C GLU A 24 -46.58 17.32 -12.48
N ASP A 25 -46.56 17.54 -13.79
CA ASP A 25 -46.76 16.45 -14.76
C ASP A 25 -45.63 15.41 -14.68
N HIS A 26 -44.38 15.86 -14.49
CA HIS A 26 -43.24 14.98 -14.26
C HIS A 26 -43.41 14.15 -12.98
N ASP A 27 -43.83 14.78 -11.88
CA ASP A 27 -44.00 14.11 -10.59
C ASP A 27 -45.11 13.06 -10.64
N VAL A 28 -46.29 13.42 -11.17
CA VAL A 28 -47.43 12.49 -11.25
C VAL A 28 -47.12 11.34 -12.22
N PHE A 29 -46.45 11.61 -13.36
CA PHE A 29 -46.00 10.55 -14.27
C PHE A 29 -45.03 9.59 -13.58
N THR A 30 -44.07 10.11 -12.81
CA THR A 30 -43.08 9.31 -12.08
C THR A 30 -43.72 8.44 -11.01
N ILE A 31 -44.60 9.01 -10.20
CA ILE A 31 -45.29 8.30 -9.12
C ILE A 31 -46.23 7.24 -9.70
N ALA A 32 -47.09 7.60 -10.65
CA ALA A 32 -48.04 6.66 -11.24
C ALA A 32 -47.32 5.54 -12.00
N GLY A 33 -46.28 5.86 -12.75
CA GLY A 33 -45.47 4.90 -13.49
C GLY A 33 -44.72 3.93 -12.58
N ARG A 34 -44.10 4.43 -11.50
CA ARG A 34 -43.47 3.60 -10.46
C ARG A 34 -44.46 2.63 -9.85
N THR A 35 -45.59 3.13 -9.36
CA THR A 35 -46.62 2.30 -8.72
C THR A 35 -47.15 1.25 -9.69
N CYS A 36 -47.33 1.57 -10.98
CA CYS A 36 -47.75 0.59 -11.97
C CYS A 36 -46.74 -0.56 -12.15
N ILE A 37 -45.44 -0.25 -12.14
CA ILE A 37 -44.39 -1.27 -12.27
C ILE A 37 -44.32 -2.12 -11.00
N GLU A 38 -44.40 -1.50 -9.82
CA GLU A 38 -44.38 -2.18 -8.52
C GLU A 38 -45.63 -3.07 -8.30
N GLU A 39 -46.80 -2.66 -8.79
CA GLU A 39 -48.04 -3.45 -8.76
C GLU A 39 -48.06 -4.58 -9.81
N GLY A 40 -47.04 -4.69 -10.67
CA GLY A 40 -46.92 -5.73 -11.69
C GLY A 40 -47.75 -5.47 -12.96
N ASN A 41 -48.16 -4.24 -13.21
CA ASN A 41 -48.88 -3.83 -14.44
C ASN A 41 -47.92 -3.47 -15.59
N SER A 42 -46.75 -4.12 -15.67
CA SER A 42 -45.69 -3.79 -16.63
C SER A 42 -46.09 -4.02 -18.09
N ALA A 43 -47.02 -4.94 -18.37
CA ALA A 43 -47.53 -5.16 -19.73
C ALA A 43 -48.34 -3.96 -20.24
N GLN A 44 -49.16 -3.36 -19.38
CA GLN A 44 -49.96 -2.18 -19.71
C GLN A 44 -49.05 -0.95 -19.84
N VAL A 45 -48.08 -0.78 -18.95
CA VAL A 45 -47.07 0.29 -19.04
C VAL A 45 -46.29 0.17 -20.37
N LEU A 46 -45.88 -1.04 -20.76
CA LEU A 46 -45.23 -1.27 -22.05
C LEU A 46 -46.11 -0.86 -23.23
N SER A 47 -47.41 -1.18 -23.19
CA SER A 47 -48.34 -0.79 -24.27
C SER A 47 -48.48 0.74 -24.40
N ILE A 48 -48.48 1.47 -23.28
CA ILE A 48 -48.53 2.93 -23.25
C ILE A 48 -47.24 3.51 -23.82
N ILE A 49 -46.09 2.97 -23.44
CA ILE A 49 -44.77 3.46 -23.86
C ILE A 49 -44.50 3.22 -25.35
N LEU A 50 -45.00 2.12 -25.91
CA LEU A 50 -44.82 1.79 -27.33
C LEU A 50 -45.78 2.53 -28.27
N ASP A 51 -46.83 3.18 -27.76
CA ASP A 51 -47.76 3.94 -28.59
C ASP A 51 -47.03 5.11 -29.26
N GLU A 52 -47.18 5.24 -30.58
CA GLU A 52 -46.57 6.30 -31.38
C GLU A 52 -47.02 7.69 -30.92
N LYS A 53 -48.24 7.82 -30.38
CA LYS A 53 -48.78 9.08 -29.86
C LYS A 53 -48.08 9.56 -28.58
N ASN A 54 -47.39 8.66 -27.89
CA ASN A 54 -46.76 8.94 -26.61
C ASN A 54 -45.26 9.18 -26.73
N GLN A 55 -44.68 9.12 -27.94
CA GLN A 55 -43.22 9.12 -28.11
C GLN A 55 -42.57 10.42 -27.62
N ASP A 56 -43.21 11.58 -27.77
CA ASP A 56 -42.67 12.85 -27.26
C ASP A 56 -42.68 12.93 -25.73
N ILE A 57 -43.74 12.40 -25.10
CA ILE A 57 -43.85 12.24 -23.65
C ILE A 57 -42.75 11.29 -23.15
N VAL A 58 -42.60 10.11 -23.78
CA VAL A 58 -41.58 9.11 -23.43
C VAL A 58 -40.18 9.67 -23.63
N ARG A 59 -39.97 10.46 -24.69
CA ARG A 59 -38.68 11.11 -24.99
C ARG A 59 -38.24 12.05 -23.86
N CYS A 60 -39.17 12.77 -23.24
CA CYS A 60 -38.87 13.77 -22.21
C CYS A 60 -38.99 13.24 -20.77
N MET A 61 -39.96 12.38 -20.47
CA MET A 61 -40.29 11.91 -19.11
C MET A 61 -40.01 10.42 -18.89
N GLY A 62 -39.78 9.64 -19.95
CA GLY A 62 -39.62 8.19 -19.83
C GLY A 62 -38.45 7.73 -18.95
N TRP A 63 -37.38 8.53 -18.85
CA TRP A 63 -36.22 8.23 -18.00
C TRP A 63 -36.57 8.16 -16.50
N ASN A 64 -37.66 8.82 -16.06
CA ASN A 64 -38.14 8.74 -14.68
C ASN A 64 -38.60 7.33 -14.27
N LEU A 65 -38.85 6.45 -15.24
CA LEU A 65 -39.22 5.06 -15.01
C LEU A 65 -38.00 4.14 -14.83
N LEU A 66 -36.78 4.63 -15.05
CA LEU A 66 -35.56 3.83 -14.91
C LEU A 66 -35.39 3.22 -13.51
N PRO A 67 -35.56 3.96 -12.39
CA PRO A 67 -35.31 3.39 -11.06
C PRO A 67 -36.16 2.14 -10.73
N PRO A 68 -37.51 2.15 -10.86
CA PRO A 68 -38.31 0.95 -10.58
C PRO A 68 -38.05 -0.19 -11.57
N LEU A 69 -37.73 0.13 -12.85
CA LEU A 69 -37.34 -0.90 -13.81
C LEU A 69 -36.05 -1.60 -13.39
N ILE A 70 -35.00 -0.83 -13.10
CA ILE A 70 -33.69 -1.38 -12.71
C ILE A 70 -33.82 -2.22 -11.43
N GLN A 71 -34.62 -1.77 -10.46
CA GLN A 71 -34.88 -2.56 -9.26
C GLN A 71 -35.52 -3.92 -9.57
N VAL A 72 -36.48 -3.99 -10.50
CA VAL A 72 -37.07 -5.26 -10.95
C VAL A 72 -36.06 -6.12 -11.72
N LEU A 73 -35.26 -5.49 -12.58
CA LEU A 73 -34.22 -6.17 -13.37
C LEU A 73 -33.13 -6.80 -12.48
N LEU A 74 -32.74 -6.12 -11.40
CA LEU A 74 -31.76 -6.63 -10.44
C LEU A 74 -32.29 -7.81 -9.62
N LYS A 75 -33.58 -7.81 -9.27
CA LYS A 75 -34.20 -8.90 -8.50
C LYS A 75 -34.35 -10.21 -9.28
N LYS A 76 -34.36 -10.19 -10.62
CA LYS A 76 -34.44 -11.34 -11.55
C LYS A 76 -35.62 -12.33 -11.38
N GLU A 77 -36.41 -12.26 -10.32
CA GLU A 77 -37.46 -13.22 -9.96
C GLU A 77 -38.90 -12.78 -10.34
N ASP A 78 -39.05 -11.70 -11.11
CA ASP A 78 -40.36 -11.16 -11.48
C ASP A 78 -40.94 -11.83 -12.74
N LYS A 79 -42.22 -12.21 -12.68
CA LYS A 79 -42.99 -12.72 -13.84
C LYS A 79 -43.08 -11.70 -14.98
N ASN A 80 -42.93 -10.42 -14.67
CA ASN A 80 -42.95 -9.31 -15.62
C ASN A 80 -41.56 -8.89 -16.14
N LEU A 81 -40.51 -9.67 -15.84
CA LEU A 81 -39.14 -9.37 -16.28
C LEU A 81 -39.00 -9.12 -17.79
N PRO A 82 -39.64 -9.91 -18.69
CA PRO A 82 -39.55 -9.67 -20.14
C PRO A 82 -40.14 -8.31 -20.55
N GLN A 83 -41.26 -7.91 -19.95
CA GLN A 83 -41.92 -6.63 -20.20
C GLN A 83 -41.06 -5.48 -19.67
N CYS A 84 -40.52 -5.59 -18.46
CA CYS A 84 -39.62 -4.58 -17.89
C CYS A 84 -38.34 -4.42 -18.72
N LEU A 85 -37.75 -5.52 -19.21
CA LEU A 85 -36.61 -5.47 -20.14
C LEU A 85 -36.98 -4.80 -21.47
N ALA A 86 -38.18 -5.07 -22.01
CA ALA A 86 -38.64 -4.45 -23.25
C ALA A 86 -38.85 -2.93 -23.06
N ILE A 87 -39.45 -2.51 -21.94
CA ILE A 87 -39.58 -1.10 -21.58
C ILE A 87 -38.19 -0.47 -21.48
N PHE A 88 -37.30 -1.04 -20.68
CA PHE A 88 -35.94 -0.53 -20.47
C PHE A 88 -35.19 -0.33 -21.80
N ASN A 89 -35.19 -1.35 -22.67
CA ASN A 89 -34.55 -1.25 -23.98
C ASN A 89 -35.19 -0.22 -24.92
N HIS A 90 -36.50 0.01 -24.81
CA HIS A 90 -37.17 1.05 -25.59
C HIS A 90 -36.79 2.45 -25.08
N LEU A 91 -36.78 2.66 -23.75
CA LEU A 91 -36.36 3.93 -23.15
C LEU A 91 -34.93 4.30 -23.56
N LEU A 92 -33.99 3.35 -23.63
CA LEU A 92 -32.62 3.59 -24.09
C LEU A 92 -32.52 4.11 -25.53
N LYS A 93 -33.54 3.86 -26.38
CA LYS A 93 -33.58 4.30 -27.78
C LYS A 93 -34.33 5.62 -27.97
N THR A 94 -35.36 5.85 -27.15
CA THR A 94 -36.31 6.96 -27.34
C THR A 94 -35.99 8.18 -26.47
N CYS A 95 -35.53 7.98 -25.24
CA CYS A 95 -35.29 9.07 -24.29
C CYS A 95 -34.11 9.96 -24.68
N ARG A 96 -34.13 11.21 -24.20
CA ARG A 96 -33.01 12.14 -24.38
C ARG A 96 -31.73 11.61 -23.71
N PRO A 97 -30.58 11.56 -24.40
CA PRO A 97 -29.37 10.94 -23.87
C PRO A 97 -28.78 11.58 -22.60
N LYS A 98 -29.02 12.87 -22.34
CA LYS A 98 -28.42 13.56 -21.17
C LYS A 98 -29.12 13.15 -19.89
N GLU A 99 -30.44 13.21 -19.89
CA GLU A 99 -31.32 12.85 -18.79
C GLU A 99 -31.21 11.34 -18.53
N LEU A 100 -31.16 10.54 -19.59
CA LEU A 100 -30.95 9.10 -19.50
C LEU A 100 -29.59 8.74 -18.88
N LEU A 101 -28.51 9.46 -19.23
CA LEU A 101 -27.21 9.25 -18.60
C LEU A 101 -27.26 9.52 -17.10
N ILE A 102 -27.84 10.65 -16.69
CA ILE A 102 -27.94 11.02 -15.27
C ILE A 102 -28.77 9.98 -14.52
N GLY A 103 -29.95 9.63 -15.03
CA GLY A 103 -30.82 8.63 -14.43
C GLY A 103 -30.16 7.25 -14.31
N LEU A 104 -29.31 6.84 -15.26
CA LEU A 104 -28.55 5.59 -15.15
C LEU A 104 -27.40 5.69 -14.13
N LEU A 105 -26.71 6.82 -14.04
CA LEU A 105 -25.63 7.02 -13.07
C LEU A 105 -26.15 7.03 -11.63
N GLU A 106 -27.33 7.60 -11.38
CA GLU A 106 -27.97 7.58 -10.06
C GLU A 106 -28.27 6.14 -9.57
N GLN A 107 -28.44 5.19 -10.49
CA GLN A 107 -28.72 3.79 -10.16
C GLN A 107 -27.46 2.93 -10.02
N LEU A 108 -26.26 3.49 -10.20
CA LEU A 108 -25.01 2.77 -9.95
C LEU A 108 -24.62 2.77 -8.47
N GLU A 109 -25.10 3.75 -7.70
CA GLU A 109 -24.61 3.97 -6.33
C GLU A 109 -25.24 2.98 -5.35
N HIS A 110 -24.44 2.01 -4.90
CA HIS A 110 -24.82 1.04 -3.88
C HIS A 110 -23.71 0.87 -2.84
N ASP A 111 -24.05 0.24 -1.72
CA ASP A 111 -23.10 -0.09 -0.64
C ASP A 111 -22.91 -1.60 -0.43
N ASP A 112 -23.84 -2.41 -0.90
CA ASP A 112 -23.79 -3.87 -0.83
C ASP A 112 -22.99 -4.47 -2.01
N PRO A 113 -21.94 -5.30 -1.79
CA PRO A 113 -21.08 -5.83 -2.85
C PRO A 113 -21.81 -6.60 -3.95
N ASP A 114 -22.77 -7.46 -3.59
CA ASP A 114 -23.51 -8.27 -4.56
C ASP A 114 -24.38 -7.38 -5.46
N THR A 115 -25.06 -6.41 -4.85
CA THR A 115 -25.87 -5.41 -5.58
C THR A 115 -25.00 -4.53 -6.48
N ILE A 116 -23.82 -4.11 -6.02
CA ILE A 116 -22.86 -3.36 -6.84
C ILE A 116 -22.50 -4.15 -8.10
N ALA A 117 -22.12 -5.42 -7.93
CA ALA A 117 -21.68 -6.25 -9.05
C ALA A 117 -22.78 -6.50 -10.08
N GLU A 118 -24.01 -6.74 -9.63
CA GLU A 118 -25.17 -6.92 -10.51
C GLU A 118 -25.59 -5.60 -11.18
N SER A 119 -25.51 -4.47 -10.47
CA SER A 119 -25.78 -3.14 -11.03
C SER A 119 -24.78 -2.77 -12.12
N LEU A 120 -23.47 -2.98 -11.88
CA LEU A 120 -22.43 -2.78 -12.87
C LEU A 120 -22.65 -3.66 -14.11
N HIS A 121 -22.90 -4.96 -13.91
CA HIS A 121 -23.16 -5.89 -15.01
C HIS A 121 -24.36 -5.46 -15.87
N LEU A 122 -25.44 -5.01 -15.22
CA LEU A 122 -26.66 -4.58 -15.90
C LEU A 122 -26.50 -3.24 -16.65
N LEU A 123 -25.82 -2.26 -16.03
CA LEU A 123 -25.87 -0.85 -16.46
C LEU A 123 -24.70 -0.41 -17.34
N LEU A 124 -23.55 -1.10 -17.34
CA LEU A 124 -22.38 -0.67 -18.13
C LEU A 124 -22.67 -0.64 -19.64
N ASN A 125 -23.32 -1.67 -20.20
CA ASN A 125 -23.66 -1.68 -21.62
C ASN A 125 -24.68 -0.59 -22.01
N PRO A 126 -25.79 -0.40 -21.27
CA PRO A 126 -26.66 0.77 -21.43
C PRO A 126 -25.91 2.10 -21.38
N LEU A 127 -25.07 2.33 -20.37
CA LEU A 127 -24.27 3.55 -20.23
C LEU A 127 -23.36 3.75 -21.45
N GLN A 128 -22.70 2.70 -21.94
CA GLN A 128 -21.85 2.76 -23.13
C GLN A 128 -22.65 3.24 -24.35
N LYS A 129 -23.83 2.66 -24.60
CA LYS A 129 -24.69 3.05 -25.74
C LYS A 129 -25.10 4.52 -25.66
N VAL A 130 -25.50 4.99 -24.48
CA VAL A 130 -25.91 6.38 -24.26
C VAL A 130 -24.73 7.33 -24.47
N LEU A 131 -23.55 6.99 -23.95
CA LEU A 131 -22.33 7.77 -24.13
C LEU A 131 -21.90 7.88 -25.60
N LEU A 132 -22.01 6.80 -26.37
CA LEU A 132 -21.68 6.82 -27.80
C LEU A 132 -22.64 7.69 -28.62
N CYS A 133 -23.87 7.88 -28.16
CA CYS A 133 -24.84 8.79 -28.75
C CYS A 133 -24.63 10.27 -28.36
N LEU A 134 -23.82 10.55 -27.33
CA LEU A 134 -23.51 11.91 -26.92
C LEU A 134 -22.49 12.51 -27.92
N GLY A 135 -22.82 13.68 -28.48
CA GLY A 135 -21.94 14.41 -29.39
C GLY A 135 -20.80 15.11 -28.65
N SER A 136 -20.77 16.44 -28.66
CA SER A 136 -19.68 17.25 -28.10
C SER A 136 -19.44 17.08 -26.59
N ARG A 137 -20.45 16.66 -25.81
CA ARG A 137 -20.35 16.45 -24.35
C ARG A 137 -19.85 15.05 -23.94
N LYS A 138 -19.57 14.17 -24.91
CA LYS A 138 -19.19 12.78 -24.65
C LYS A 138 -17.99 12.65 -23.72
N ALA A 139 -16.91 13.40 -23.97
CA ALA A 139 -15.68 13.27 -23.20
C ALA A 139 -15.89 13.57 -21.70
N SER A 140 -16.55 14.68 -21.37
CA SER A 140 -16.87 15.03 -19.97
C SER A 140 -17.81 14.02 -19.33
N SER A 141 -18.82 13.56 -20.08
CA SER A 141 -19.77 12.55 -19.60
C SER A 141 -19.09 11.21 -19.33
N LEU A 142 -18.19 10.78 -20.21
CA LEU A 142 -17.36 9.59 -20.02
C LEU A 142 -16.50 9.70 -18.77
N GLY A 143 -15.88 10.86 -18.54
CA GLY A 143 -15.08 11.11 -17.33
C GLY A 143 -15.90 10.93 -16.04
N MET A 144 -17.11 11.49 -16.00
CA MET A 144 -18.01 11.32 -14.84
C MET A 144 -18.44 9.86 -14.67
N THR A 145 -18.83 9.19 -15.77
CA THR A 145 -19.22 7.77 -15.71
C THR A 145 -18.09 6.87 -15.24
N LEU A 146 -16.87 7.06 -15.75
CA LEU A 146 -15.69 6.29 -15.32
C LEU A 146 -15.38 6.54 -13.84
N ALA A 147 -15.50 7.78 -13.36
CA ALA A 147 -15.29 8.09 -11.95
C ALA A 147 -16.27 7.31 -11.06
N SER A 148 -17.57 7.40 -11.33
CA SER A 148 -18.62 6.71 -10.57
C SER A 148 -18.50 5.20 -10.63
N VAL A 149 -18.24 4.63 -11.82
CA VAL A 149 -18.06 3.18 -11.99
C VAL A 149 -16.85 2.69 -11.19
N LEU A 150 -15.72 3.41 -11.26
CA LEU A 150 -14.52 3.02 -10.51
C LEU A 150 -14.69 3.20 -8.99
N ASP A 151 -15.49 4.16 -8.54
CA ASP A 151 -15.84 4.28 -7.11
C ASP A 151 -16.63 3.07 -6.62
N GLN A 152 -17.56 2.54 -7.43
CA GLN A 152 -18.30 1.32 -7.09
C GLN A 152 -17.40 0.08 -7.13
N VAL A 153 -16.58 -0.07 -8.17
CA VAL A 153 -15.61 -1.18 -8.27
C VAL A 153 -14.63 -1.15 -7.09
N ALA A 154 -14.25 0.03 -6.61
CA ALA A 154 -13.35 0.17 -5.48
C ALA A 154 -13.94 -0.31 -4.14
N LYS A 155 -15.27 -0.40 -4.01
CA LYS A 155 -15.94 -0.95 -2.83
C LYS A 155 -15.97 -2.48 -2.80
N LEU A 156 -15.71 -3.14 -3.94
CA LEU A 156 -15.77 -4.60 -4.02
C LEU A 156 -14.58 -5.25 -3.29
N PRO A 157 -14.81 -6.34 -2.54
CA PRO A 157 -13.73 -7.07 -1.88
C PRO A 157 -12.78 -7.72 -2.89
N LEU A 158 -11.49 -7.77 -2.54
CA LEU A 158 -10.43 -8.30 -3.40
C LEU A 158 -10.21 -9.81 -3.15
N PRO A 159 -10.05 -10.63 -4.20
CA PRO A 159 -9.67 -12.02 -4.02
C PRO A 159 -8.20 -12.12 -3.58
N HIS A 160 -7.95 -12.94 -2.57
CA HIS A 160 -6.62 -13.20 -2.02
C HIS A 160 -6.10 -14.60 -2.36
N THR A 161 -7.00 -15.58 -2.50
CA THR A 161 -6.64 -16.95 -2.89
C THR A 161 -6.93 -17.22 -4.36
N LYS A 162 -6.38 -18.33 -4.88
CA LYS A 162 -6.61 -18.76 -6.26
C LYS A 162 -8.09 -19.11 -6.47
N GLU A 163 -8.66 -19.85 -5.51
CA GLU A 163 -10.04 -20.33 -5.55
C GLU A 163 -11.03 -19.16 -5.55
N GLN A 164 -10.74 -18.10 -4.78
CA GLN A 164 -11.56 -16.88 -4.77
C GLN A 164 -11.60 -16.18 -6.14
N GLU A 165 -10.50 -16.20 -6.89
CA GLU A 165 -10.43 -15.64 -8.24
C GLU A 165 -11.10 -16.56 -9.28
N GLU A 166 -10.85 -17.88 -9.20
CA GLU A 166 -11.44 -18.87 -10.12
C GLU A 166 -12.97 -18.94 -10.01
N ASP A 167 -13.49 -18.91 -8.78
CA ASP A 167 -14.94 -18.96 -8.52
C ASP A 167 -15.59 -17.57 -8.57
N ASP A 168 -14.80 -16.51 -8.79
CA ASP A 168 -15.20 -15.10 -8.75
C ASP A 168 -16.13 -14.77 -7.57
N VAL A 169 -15.72 -15.19 -6.36
CA VAL A 169 -16.56 -15.14 -5.15
C VAL A 169 -17.12 -13.75 -4.86
N PHE A 170 -16.37 -12.71 -5.24
CA PHE A 170 -16.71 -11.31 -5.02
C PHE A 170 -17.25 -10.61 -6.28
N SER A 171 -17.44 -11.34 -7.38
CA SER A 171 -17.84 -10.84 -8.69
C SER A 171 -16.94 -9.74 -9.28
N LEU A 172 -15.75 -9.52 -8.70
CA LEU A 172 -14.81 -8.51 -9.12
C LEU A 172 -14.25 -8.84 -10.51
N CYS A 173 -13.97 -10.11 -10.80
CA CYS A 173 -13.40 -10.53 -12.08
C CYS A 173 -14.37 -10.26 -13.23
N ARG A 174 -15.66 -10.58 -13.02
CA ARG A 174 -16.74 -10.22 -13.96
C ARG A 174 -16.84 -8.71 -14.14
N CYS A 175 -16.85 -7.93 -13.05
CA CYS A 175 -16.91 -6.47 -13.14
C CYS A 175 -15.72 -5.87 -13.91
N CYS A 176 -14.50 -6.37 -13.67
CA CYS A 176 -13.31 -5.97 -14.43
C CYS A 176 -13.45 -6.30 -15.93
N THR A 177 -13.99 -7.48 -16.26
CA THR A 177 -14.23 -7.89 -17.66
C THR A 177 -15.27 -7.00 -18.34
N ASP A 178 -16.37 -6.70 -17.65
CA ASP A 178 -17.41 -5.79 -18.15
C ASP A 178 -16.87 -4.37 -18.32
N LEU A 179 -15.99 -3.91 -17.43
CA LEU A 179 -15.32 -2.61 -17.54
C LEU A 179 -14.39 -2.54 -18.76
N ILE A 180 -13.65 -3.61 -19.07
CA ILE A 180 -12.85 -3.70 -20.31
C ILE A 180 -13.77 -3.53 -21.53
N ALA A 181 -14.87 -4.28 -21.55
CA ALA A 181 -15.83 -4.22 -22.65
C ALA A 181 -16.47 -2.82 -22.77
N PHE A 182 -16.75 -2.17 -21.63
CA PHE A 182 -17.26 -0.81 -21.54
C PHE A 182 -16.29 0.22 -22.12
N VAL A 183 -15.01 0.16 -21.75
CA VAL A 183 -13.99 1.16 -22.14
C VAL A 183 -13.55 1.02 -23.59
N ARG A 184 -13.53 -0.20 -24.14
CA ARG A 184 -12.93 -0.54 -25.44
C ARG A 184 -13.33 0.38 -26.60
N PRO A 185 -14.60 0.73 -26.85
CA PRO A 185 -14.96 1.60 -27.98
C PRO A 185 -14.33 2.99 -27.86
N PHE A 186 -14.24 3.56 -26.66
CA PHE A 186 -13.67 4.89 -26.43
C PHE A 186 -12.15 4.91 -26.65
N VAL A 187 -11.46 3.79 -26.39
CA VAL A 187 -10.03 3.63 -26.69
C VAL A 187 -9.79 3.50 -28.19
N LEU A 188 -10.64 2.75 -28.89
CA LEU A 188 -10.57 2.62 -30.35
C LEU A 188 -10.81 3.97 -31.06
N GLU A 189 -11.78 4.76 -30.59
CA GLU A 189 -12.00 6.12 -31.08
C GLU A 189 -10.76 7.01 -30.93
N VAL A 190 -10.05 6.93 -29.79
CA VAL A 190 -8.84 7.73 -29.55
C VAL A 190 -7.67 7.30 -30.43
N ARG A 191 -7.57 6.02 -30.77
CA ARG A 191 -6.55 5.52 -31.72
C ARG A 191 -6.76 6.04 -33.14
N GLN A 192 -8.02 6.24 -33.54
CA GLN A 192 -8.39 6.59 -34.91
C GLN A 192 -8.56 8.12 -35.14
N ASN A 193 -8.94 8.88 -34.11
CA ASN A 193 -9.28 10.29 -34.25
C ASN A 193 -8.06 11.23 -34.14
N LEU A 194 -8.03 12.27 -34.98
CA LEU A 194 -6.99 13.31 -35.03
C LEU A 194 -7.42 14.68 -34.45
N MET A 195 -8.62 14.78 -33.85
CA MET A 195 -9.26 16.06 -33.49
C MET A 195 -9.09 16.46 -32.01
N GLU A 196 -9.39 17.72 -31.69
CA GLU A 196 -9.22 18.34 -30.36
C GLU A 196 -10.03 17.66 -29.23
N SER A 197 -11.21 17.09 -29.53
CA SER A 197 -12.00 16.27 -28.58
C SER A 197 -11.25 15.03 -28.08
N ARG A 198 -10.21 14.60 -28.81
CA ARG A 198 -9.33 13.48 -28.44
C ARG A 198 -8.54 13.78 -27.16
N LEU A 199 -8.04 15.02 -26.99
CA LEU A 199 -7.19 15.36 -25.85
C LEU A 199 -7.95 15.24 -24.53
N THR A 200 -9.18 15.74 -24.49
CA THR A 200 -10.06 15.66 -23.32
C THR A 200 -10.45 14.20 -23.01
N GLN A 201 -10.76 13.40 -24.03
CA GLN A 201 -11.07 11.97 -23.86
C GLN A 201 -9.85 11.17 -23.39
N CYS A 202 -8.65 11.42 -23.96
CA CYS A 202 -7.39 10.85 -23.48
C CYS A 202 -7.14 11.16 -22.02
N LEU A 203 -7.41 12.40 -21.59
CA LEU A 203 -7.22 12.80 -20.19
C LEU A 203 -8.11 12.01 -19.23
N PHE A 204 -9.39 11.85 -19.54
CA PHE A 204 -10.29 11.07 -18.69
C PHE A 204 -9.95 9.57 -18.68
N LEU A 205 -9.54 9.01 -19.83
CA LEU A 205 -9.04 7.64 -19.90
C LEU A 205 -7.74 7.46 -19.10
N LEU A 206 -6.83 8.44 -19.14
CA LEU A 206 -5.61 8.45 -18.33
C LEU A 206 -5.95 8.45 -16.83
N CYS A 207 -6.81 9.37 -16.38
CA CYS A 207 -7.25 9.45 -14.99
C CYS A 207 -7.90 8.14 -14.54
N SER A 208 -8.73 7.53 -15.39
CA SER A 208 -9.32 6.22 -15.13
C SER A 208 -8.26 5.14 -14.98
N CYS A 209 -7.27 5.06 -15.88
CA CYS A 209 -6.17 4.10 -15.77
C CYS A 209 -5.36 4.30 -14.49
N MET A 210 -5.04 5.54 -14.12
CA MET A 210 -4.29 5.85 -12.90
C MET A 210 -5.07 5.45 -11.65
N LYS A 211 -6.37 5.75 -11.61
CA LYS A 211 -7.26 5.32 -10.52
C LYS A 211 -7.31 3.80 -10.42
N THR A 212 -7.45 3.08 -11.54
CA THR A 212 -7.43 1.61 -11.58
C THR A 212 -6.10 1.01 -11.13
N LEU A 213 -4.98 1.63 -11.50
CA LEU A 213 -3.64 1.24 -11.06
C LEU A 213 -3.47 1.39 -9.56
N SER A 214 -3.94 2.51 -8.98
CA SER A 214 -3.93 2.70 -7.52
C SER A 214 -4.91 1.79 -6.79
N HIS A 215 -6.07 1.51 -7.39
CA HIS A 215 -7.07 0.61 -6.84
C HIS A 215 -7.98 0.07 -7.97
N PRO A 216 -8.14 -1.26 -8.13
CA PRO A 216 -7.73 -2.31 -7.20
C PRO A 216 -6.33 -2.88 -7.44
N LEU A 217 -5.65 -2.51 -8.54
CA LEU A 217 -4.47 -3.27 -9.01
C LEU A 217 -3.25 -3.20 -8.08
N LEU A 218 -3.11 -2.17 -7.26
CA LEU A 218 -2.02 -2.07 -6.28
C LEU A 218 -2.16 -3.10 -5.15
N GLU A 219 -3.39 -3.42 -4.75
CA GLU A 219 -3.70 -4.26 -3.59
C GLU A 219 -3.97 -5.72 -3.98
N VAL A 220 -4.38 -5.96 -5.22
CA VAL A 220 -4.63 -7.30 -5.77
C VAL A 220 -3.33 -8.11 -5.86
N GLN A 221 -3.39 -9.37 -5.41
CA GLN A 221 -2.31 -10.33 -5.60
C GLN A 221 -2.50 -11.11 -6.90
N LEU A 222 -1.96 -10.59 -8.00
CA LEU A 222 -1.99 -11.27 -9.29
C LEU A 222 -1.24 -12.62 -9.21
N LYS A 223 -1.91 -13.69 -9.65
CA LYS A 223 -1.33 -15.03 -9.68
C LYS A 223 -0.46 -15.22 -10.91
N ASP A 224 0.66 -15.91 -10.75
CA ASP A 224 1.55 -16.23 -11.86
C ASP A 224 0.88 -17.19 -12.87
N PRO A 225 1.27 -17.16 -14.15
CA PRO A 225 0.72 -18.05 -15.19
C PRO A 225 0.80 -19.54 -14.84
N ASP A 226 1.85 -19.93 -14.11
CA ASP A 226 2.03 -21.31 -13.65
C ASP A 226 1.02 -21.71 -12.55
N THR A 227 0.52 -20.76 -11.78
CA THR A 227 -0.45 -20.99 -10.69
C THR A 227 -1.88 -20.94 -11.21
N LEU A 228 -2.17 -19.95 -12.06
CA LEU A 228 -3.46 -19.71 -12.68
C LEU A 228 -3.26 -19.32 -14.14
N ALA A 229 -3.56 -20.25 -15.05
CA ALA A 229 -3.31 -20.06 -16.47
C ALA A 229 -4.19 -18.96 -17.08
N VAL A 230 -5.46 -18.87 -16.68
CA VAL A 230 -6.42 -17.84 -17.12
C VAL A 230 -6.80 -17.01 -15.91
N SER A 231 -6.43 -15.72 -15.94
CA SER A 231 -6.65 -14.79 -14.82
C SER A 231 -7.31 -13.53 -15.36
N PRO A 232 -8.61 -13.30 -15.07
CA PRO A 232 -9.31 -12.08 -15.48
C PRO A 232 -8.65 -10.82 -14.93
N LEU A 233 -8.03 -10.89 -13.76
CA LEU A 233 -7.33 -9.75 -13.15
C LEU A 233 -6.01 -9.43 -13.88
N ARG A 234 -5.27 -10.44 -14.36
CA ARG A 234 -4.12 -10.19 -15.25
C ARG A 234 -4.55 -9.64 -16.60
N ASP A 235 -5.65 -10.14 -17.16
CA ASP A 235 -6.18 -9.64 -18.43
C ASP A 235 -6.63 -8.18 -18.27
N PHE A 236 -7.26 -7.85 -17.15
CA PHE A 236 -7.61 -6.49 -16.77
C PHE A 236 -6.38 -5.58 -16.65
N ALA A 237 -5.37 -5.99 -15.88
CA ALA A 237 -4.12 -5.24 -15.77
C ALA A 237 -3.47 -5.01 -17.14
N THR A 238 -3.42 -6.04 -17.98
CA THR A 238 -2.86 -5.97 -19.35
C THR A 238 -3.62 -4.95 -20.21
N GLU A 239 -4.95 -4.94 -20.13
CA GLU A 239 -5.77 -4.01 -20.90
C GLU A 239 -5.62 -2.56 -20.43
N ILE A 240 -5.39 -2.31 -19.14
CA ILE A 240 -5.04 -0.98 -18.63
C ILE A 240 -3.70 -0.50 -19.23
N LEU A 241 -2.68 -1.36 -19.30
CA LEU A 241 -1.39 -1.04 -19.94
C LEU A 241 -1.54 -0.76 -21.45
N ASN A 242 -2.36 -1.56 -22.13
CA ASN A 242 -2.70 -1.36 -23.53
C ASN A 242 -3.43 -0.04 -23.75
N THR A 243 -4.33 0.34 -22.83
CA THR A 243 -5.08 1.59 -22.88
C THR A 243 -4.16 2.79 -22.72
N LEU A 244 -3.24 2.77 -21.75
CA LEU A 244 -2.21 3.80 -21.59
C LEU A 244 -1.38 3.98 -22.86
N SER A 245 -0.95 2.88 -23.47
CA SER A 245 -0.21 2.91 -24.72
C SER A 245 -1.06 3.46 -25.88
N ALA A 246 -2.35 3.12 -25.92
CA ALA A 246 -3.29 3.56 -26.95
C ALA A 246 -3.61 5.06 -26.89
N ILE A 247 -3.64 5.66 -25.70
CA ILE A 247 -3.82 7.11 -25.52
C ILE A 247 -2.53 7.92 -25.74
N GLY A 248 -1.40 7.24 -26.02
CA GLY A 248 -0.12 7.85 -26.37
C GLY A 248 0.87 7.97 -25.22
N GLU A 249 0.58 7.40 -24.05
CA GLU A 249 1.53 7.38 -22.94
C GLU A 249 2.60 6.30 -23.15
N SER A 250 3.85 6.65 -22.87
CA SER A 250 4.97 5.71 -22.91
C SER A 250 5.12 5.06 -21.54
N LEU A 251 4.86 3.75 -21.45
CA LEU A 251 4.99 2.99 -20.19
C LEU A 251 6.38 3.13 -19.58
N SER A 252 7.43 3.07 -20.40
CA SER A 252 8.82 3.29 -19.95
C SER A 252 9.03 4.69 -19.40
N SER A 253 8.42 5.71 -20.02
CA SER A 253 8.52 7.09 -19.53
C SER A 253 7.79 7.30 -18.21
N LEU A 254 6.64 6.64 -18.00
CA LEU A 254 5.87 6.70 -16.77
C LEU A 254 6.62 6.01 -15.62
N VAL A 255 7.13 4.81 -15.84
CA VAL A 255 7.90 4.06 -14.83
C VAL A 255 9.17 4.82 -14.40
N TYR A 256 9.87 5.43 -15.34
CA TYR A 256 11.10 6.20 -15.07
C TYR A 256 10.84 7.68 -14.77
N GLN A 257 9.58 8.10 -14.67
CA GLN A 257 9.21 9.49 -14.41
C GLN A 257 9.89 10.09 -13.18
N PRO A 258 10.02 9.37 -12.04
CA PRO A 258 10.65 9.96 -10.87
C PRO A 258 12.13 10.31 -11.06
N LEU A 259 12.83 9.60 -11.97
CA LEU A 259 14.21 9.92 -12.33
C LEU A 259 14.34 11.05 -13.34
N LEU A 260 13.34 11.21 -14.20
CA LEU A 260 13.42 12.10 -15.35
C LEU A 260 13.27 13.59 -15.01
N LYS A 261 13.01 13.96 -13.74
CA LYS A 261 12.76 15.34 -13.28
C LYS A 261 12.02 16.14 -14.36
N ARG A 262 10.85 15.64 -14.79
CA ARG A 262 10.11 16.31 -15.85
C ARG A 262 9.81 17.73 -15.39
N LYS A 263 10.12 18.70 -16.27
CA LYS A 263 9.69 20.08 -16.09
C LYS A 263 8.16 20.07 -16.02
N GLN A 264 7.58 20.86 -15.11
CA GLN A 264 6.13 21.09 -15.05
C GLN A 264 5.58 21.22 -16.47
N VAL A 265 4.82 20.23 -16.91
CA VAL A 265 4.16 20.29 -18.21
C VAL A 265 3.03 21.30 -18.07
N PRO A 266 2.93 22.32 -18.94
CA PRO A 266 1.79 23.24 -18.91
C PRO A 266 0.50 22.42 -19.10
N GLY A 267 -0.34 22.38 -18.07
CA GLY A 267 -1.55 21.57 -18.04
C GLY A 267 -2.52 22.07 -16.98
N PHE A 268 -3.79 21.72 -17.12
CA PHE A 268 -4.86 22.11 -16.19
C PHE A 268 -4.79 21.37 -14.84
N LEU A 269 -4.17 20.19 -14.81
CA LEU A 269 -3.98 19.39 -13.60
C LEU A 269 -2.50 19.39 -13.22
N GLU A 270 -2.23 19.49 -11.92
CA GLU A 270 -0.88 19.30 -11.37
C GLU A 270 -0.36 17.89 -11.71
N GLU A 271 0.95 17.78 -11.93
CA GLU A 271 1.58 16.54 -12.37
C GLU A 271 1.38 15.39 -11.37
N GLU A 272 1.35 15.70 -10.07
CA GLU A 272 1.09 14.73 -8.99
C GLU A 272 -0.35 14.19 -9.01
N VAL A 273 -1.32 15.00 -9.43
CA VAL A 273 -2.71 14.57 -9.61
C VAL A 273 -2.86 13.75 -10.88
N ARG A 274 -2.09 14.08 -11.93
CA ARG A 274 -2.11 13.33 -13.19
C ARG A 274 -1.42 11.98 -13.07
N TYR A 275 -0.33 11.89 -12.30
CA TYR A 275 0.48 10.68 -12.13
C TYR A 275 0.74 10.42 -10.63
N PRO A 276 -0.25 9.85 -9.91
CA PRO A 276 -0.09 9.52 -8.49
C PRO A 276 1.02 8.47 -8.28
N LYS A 277 1.74 8.58 -7.16
CA LYS A 277 2.89 7.70 -6.86
C LYS A 277 2.45 6.24 -6.73
N GLU A 278 1.30 6.02 -6.12
CA GLU A 278 0.67 4.71 -5.93
C GLU A 278 0.40 4.03 -7.28
N SER A 279 -0.12 4.80 -8.25
CA SER A 279 -0.41 4.31 -9.60
C SER A 279 0.88 3.97 -10.37
N LEU A 280 1.92 4.81 -10.26
CA LEU A 280 3.21 4.55 -10.88
C LEU A 280 3.94 3.36 -10.25
N ALA A 281 3.82 3.18 -8.93
CA ALA A 281 4.37 2.03 -8.22
C ALA A 281 3.67 0.73 -8.64
N SER A 282 2.34 0.75 -8.74
CA SER A 282 1.54 -0.35 -9.28
C SER A 282 1.96 -0.69 -10.71
N LEU A 283 2.07 0.32 -11.59
CA LEU A 283 2.56 0.16 -12.96
C LEU A 283 3.95 -0.50 -13.01
N ALA A 284 4.89 -0.02 -12.21
CA ALA A 284 6.23 -0.59 -12.15
C ALA A 284 6.19 -2.06 -11.68
N HIS A 285 5.33 -2.39 -10.71
CA HIS A 285 5.15 -3.75 -10.21
C HIS A 285 4.59 -4.69 -11.28
N LEU A 286 3.55 -4.27 -12.02
CA LEU A 286 2.98 -5.03 -13.14
C LEU A 286 4.02 -5.33 -14.22
N VAL A 287 4.88 -4.37 -14.55
CA VAL A 287 5.91 -4.52 -15.59
C VAL A 287 7.09 -5.37 -15.10
N PHE A 288 7.66 -5.08 -13.93
CA PHE A 288 8.92 -5.71 -13.52
C PHE A 288 8.77 -6.99 -12.72
N VAL A 289 7.61 -7.21 -12.07
CA VAL A 289 7.34 -8.42 -11.30
C VAL A 289 6.47 -9.40 -12.08
N HIS A 290 5.37 -8.90 -12.66
CA HIS A 290 4.46 -9.75 -13.45
C HIS A 290 4.78 -9.80 -14.94
N HIS A 291 5.79 -9.05 -15.39
CA HIS A 291 6.28 -9.05 -16.77
C HIS A 291 5.20 -8.68 -17.81
N LEU A 292 4.18 -7.92 -17.39
CA LEU A 292 3.15 -7.41 -18.29
C LEU A 292 3.76 -6.29 -19.14
N ALA A 293 3.62 -6.39 -20.47
CA ALA A 293 4.20 -5.45 -21.44
C ALA A 293 5.73 -5.30 -21.37
N ALA A 294 6.46 -6.29 -20.84
CA ALA A 294 7.92 -6.24 -20.72
C ALA A 294 8.64 -6.13 -22.08
N ASP A 295 8.00 -6.59 -23.16
CA ASP A 295 8.45 -6.48 -24.55
C ASP A 295 8.47 -5.03 -25.08
N THR A 296 7.69 -4.14 -24.47
CA THR A 296 7.66 -2.71 -24.84
C THR A 296 8.79 -1.90 -24.20
N PHE A 297 9.53 -2.49 -23.24
CA PHE A 297 10.58 -1.81 -22.50
C PHE A 297 11.95 -1.98 -23.15
N PRO A 298 12.82 -0.95 -23.10
CA PRO A 298 14.19 -1.09 -23.57
C PRO A 298 14.94 -2.11 -22.72
N SER A 299 15.82 -2.88 -23.35
CA SER A 299 16.71 -3.80 -22.63
C SER A 299 17.74 -3.00 -21.83
N VAL A 300 17.51 -2.88 -20.52
CA VAL A 300 18.45 -2.23 -19.59
C VAL A 300 19.29 -3.30 -18.91
N PHE A 301 20.58 -3.32 -19.22
CA PHE A 301 21.52 -4.34 -18.70
C PHE A 301 22.19 -3.94 -17.38
N SER A 302 22.10 -2.67 -16.96
CA SER A 302 22.70 -2.20 -15.71
C SER A 302 21.76 -2.47 -14.52
N PRO A 303 22.10 -3.38 -13.60
CA PRO A 303 21.26 -3.67 -12.43
C PRO A 303 21.15 -2.46 -11.49
N VAL A 304 22.20 -1.63 -11.43
CA VAL A 304 22.25 -0.42 -10.60
C VAL A 304 21.29 0.65 -11.14
N PHE A 305 21.19 0.78 -12.47
CA PHE A 305 20.20 1.68 -13.07
C PHE A 305 18.79 1.22 -12.71
N CYS A 306 18.47 -0.07 -12.91
CA CYS A 306 17.17 -0.62 -12.58
C CYS A 306 16.84 -0.47 -11.08
N LEU A 307 17.81 -0.71 -10.19
CA LEU A 307 17.66 -0.48 -8.76
C LEU A 307 17.29 0.97 -8.45
N ARG A 308 18.01 1.93 -9.05
CA ARG A 308 17.75 3.36 -8.84
C ARG A 308 16.35 3.75 -9.30
N CYS A 309 15.89 3.22 -10.43
CA CYS A 309 14.53 3.46 -10.94
C CYS A 309 13.46 2.91 -10.00
N ASN A 310 13.71 1.71 -9.47
CA ASN A 310 12.75 0.91 -8.74
C ASN A 310 12.88 1.02 -7.23
N MET A 311 13.67 1.96 -6.72
CA MET A 311 13.75 2.23 -5.28
C MET A 311 12.56 3.05 -4.79
N GLU A 312 11.97 3.86 -5.67
CA GLU A 312 10.79 4.68 -5.33
C GLU A 312 9.47 3.92 -5.50
N HIS A 313 9.50 2.84 -6.27
CA HIS A 313 8.41 1.88 -6.43
C HIS A 313 8.72 0.69 -5.52
N GLU A 314 7.76 0.02 -4.88
CA GLU A 314 8.02 -1.02 -3.85
C GLU A 314 8.61 -2.35 -4.41
N LEU A 315 9.72 -2.28 -5.14
CA LEU A 315 10.37 -3.35 -5.90
C LEU A 315 11.80 -3.61 -5.45
N TYR A 316 12.09 -3.23 -4.22
CA TYR A 316 13.44 -3.15 -3.71
C TYR A 316 14.15 -4.51 -3.70
N GLU A 317 13.50 -5.55 -3.15
CA GLU A 317 14.05 -6.90 -3.08
C GLU A 317 14.38 -7.47 -4.47
N LYS A 318 13.43 -7.43 -5.40
CA LYS A 318 13.61 -7.97 -6.76
C LYS A 318 14.74 -7.25 -7.50
N SER A 319 14.88 -5.95 -7.29
CA SER A 319 15.95 -5.14 -7.90
C SER A 319 17.31 -5.45 -7.28
N LEU A 320 17.39 -5.64 -5.96
CA LEU A 320 18.63 -5.98 -5.26
C LEU A 320 19.19 -7.35 -5.67
N VAL A 321 18.35 -8.35 -5.94
CA VAL A 321 18.81 -9.70 -6.32
C VAL A 321 19.72 -9.70 -7.54
N ARG A 322 19.53 -8.76 -8.48
CA ARG A 322 20.36 -8.64 -9.70
C ARG A 322 21.67 -7.88 -9.50
N VAL A 323 21.82 -7.18 -8.38
CA VAL A 323 23.00 -6.39 -8.07
C VAL A 323 24.07 -7.31 -7.45
N PRO A 324 25.32 -7.31 -7.95
CA PRO A 324 26.40 -8.06 -7.32
C PRO A 324 26.73 -7.54 -5.91
N ASP A 325 27.19 -8.42 -5.02
CA ASP A 325 27.62 -8.02 -3.68
C ASP A 325 28.82 -7.07 -3.76
N CYS A 326 28.91 -6.15 -2.80
CA CYS A 326 29.98 -5.14 -2.71
C CYS A 326 30.14 -4.24 -3.96
N SER A 327 29.12 -4.13 -4.80
CA SER A 327 29.19 -3.37 -6.07
C SER A 327 28.61 -1.96 -6.01
N LEU A 328 27.78 -1.64 -5.01
CA LEU A 328 27.16 -0.32 -4.87
C LEU A 328 28.12 0.65 -4.18
N PRO A 329 28.59 1.70 -4.86
CA PRO A 329 29.57 2.62 -4.31
C PRO A 329 28.93 3.69 -3.41
N ALA A 330 29.76 4.40 -2.64
CA ALA A 330 29.33 5.31 -1.59
C ALA A 330 28.65 6.59 -2.11
N ASP A 331 28.99 7.04 -3.31
CA ASP A 331 28.37 8.16 -4.02
C ASP A 331 26.86 7.93 -4.25
N LEU A 332 26.41 6.69 -4.36
CA LEU A 332 24.97 6.41 -4.45
C LEU A 332 24.21 6.76 -3.17
N LEU A 333 24.87 6.81 -2.01
CA LEU A 333 24.23 7.21 -0.75
C LEU A 333 23.89 8.69 -0.70
N GLU A 334 24.42 9.52 -1.61
CA GLU A 334 24.00 10.91 -1.79
C GLU A 334 22.57 11.00 -2.34
N ILE A 335 22.12 9.95 -3.02
CA ILE A 335 20.73 9.82 -3.47
C ILE A 335 19.89 9.37 -2.27
N LYS A 336 19.02 10.26 -1.79
CA LYS A 336 18.20 10.08 -0.58
C LYS A 336 17.51 8.71 -0.49
N THR A 337 17.03 8.16 -1.60
CA THR A 337 16.31 6.88 -1.66
C THR A 337 17.15 5.69 -1.17
N PHE A 338 18.47 5.70 -1.39
CA PHE A 338 19.37 4.66 -0.89
C PHE A 338 19.49 4.64 0.64
N LEU A 339 19.08 5.72 1.33
CA LEU A 339 19.01 5.80 2.78
C LEU A 339 17.57 5.65 3.31
N THR A 340 16.60 6.31 2.67
CA THR A 340 15.21 6.32 3.15
C THR A 340 14.50 5.00 2.94
N VAL A 341 14.81 4.24 1.88
CA VAL A 341 14.17 2.94 1.63
C VAL A 341 14.56 1.93 2.72
N PRO A 342 15.85 1.71 3.05
CA PRO A 342 16.21 0.90 4.21
C PRO A 342 15.64 1.43 5.53
N GLN A 343 15.53 2.75 5.71
CA GLN A 343 14.91 3.32 6.91
C GLN A 343 13.39 3.04 6.99
N ASN A 344 12.67 3.07 5.88
CA ASN A 344 11.27 2.65 5.84
C ASN A 344 11.13 1.16 6.09
N LEU A 345 12.09 0.35 5.61
CA LEU A 345 12.13 -1.09 5.89
C LEU A 345 12.29 -1.39 7.39
N VAL A 346 13.00 -0.54 8.14
CA VAL A 346 13.03 -0.64 9.61
C VAL A 346 11.63 -0.56 10.22
N LYS A 347 10.75 0.32 9.72
CA LYS A 347 9.36 0.39 10.19
C LYS A 347 8.61 -0.90 9.89
N VAL A 348 8.80 -1.48 8.70
CA VAL A 348 8.21 -2.79 8.37
C VAL A 348 8.73 -3.86 9.32
N MET A 349 10.03 -3.90 9.58
CA MET A 349 10.68 -4.90 10.45
C MET A 349 10.23 -4.84 11.91
N THR A 350 9.81 -3.67 12.40
CA THR A 350 9.50 -3.45 13.83
C THR A 350 8.02 -3.26 14.11
N MET A 351 7.27 -2.65 13.20
CA MET A 351 5.87 -2.24 13.43
C MET A 351 4.84 -3.04 12.62
N CYS A 352 5.24 -3.76 11.56
CA CYS A 352 4.29 -4.52 10.75
C CYS A 352 3.66 -5.66 11.59
N PRO A 353 2.33 -5.82 11.64
CA PRO A 353 1.69 -6.86 12.46
C PRO A 353 2.02 -8.29 11.96
N ARG A 354 2.31 -8.42 10.66
CA ARG A 354 2.63 -9.69 10.00
C ARG A 354 4.08 -10.13 10.21
N HIS A 355 4.26 -11.21 10.97
CA HIS A 355 5.59 -11.74 11.32
C HIS A 355 6.41 -12.19 10.10
N ASP A 356 5.76 -12.78 9.10
CA ASP A 356 6.37 -13.18 7.83
C ASP A 356 6.97 -11.98 7.09
N LEU A 357 6.26 -10.85 7.07
CA LEU A 357 6.74 -9.61 6.45
C LEU A 357 7.87 -8.97 7.25
N ARG A 358 7.80 -8.97 8.59
CA ARG A 358 8.93 -8.52 9.43
C ARG A 358 10.21 -9.31 9.15
N THR A 359 10.08 -10.64 9.10
CA THR A 359 11.21 -11.56 8.83
C THR A 359 11.77 -11.36 7.42
N ARG A 360 10.90 -11.20 6.42
CA ARG A 360 11.32 -10.89 5.04
C ARG A 360 11.99 -9.53 4.96
N GLY A 361 11.47 -8.52 5.65
CA GLY A 361 12.06 -7.19 5.73
C GLY A 361 13.49 -7.21 6.25
N LEU A 362 13.77 -7.99 7.31
CA LEU A 362 15.12 -8.15 7.83
C LEU A 362 16.07 -8.78 6.79
N LYS A 363 15.60 -9.78 6.02
CA LYS A 363 16.40 -10.39 4.95
C LYS A 363 16.74 -9.38 3.84
N VAL A 364 15.76 -8.59 3.40
CA VAL A 364 15.96 -7.55 2.39
C VAL A 364 16.89 -6.46 2.91
N PHE A 365 16.78 -6.10 4.19
CA PHE A 365 17.67 -5.14 4.84
C PHE A 365 19.13 -5.64 4.83
N GLN A 366 19.36 -6.90 5.18
CA GLN A 366 20.69 -7.50 5.09
C GLN A 366 21.20 -7.56 3.65
N GLN A 367 20.37 -7.98 2.69
CA GLN A 367 20.74 -7.97 1.27
C GLN A 367 21.18 -6.58 0.80
N SER A 368 20.51 -5.53 1.27
CA SER A 368 20.88 -4.14 0.99
C SER A 368 22.29 -3.81 1.47
N ILE A 369 22.62 -4.21 2.70
CA ILE A 369 23.95 -4.07 3.28
C ILE A 369 24.98 -4.83 2.45
N ASP A 370 24.68 -6.06 2.05
CA ASP A 370 25.60 -6.93 1.31
C ASP A 370 25.96 -6.34 -0.07
N LYS A 371 25.04 -5.59 -0.70
CA LYS A 371 25.28 -4.94 -1.99
C LYS A 371 26.20 -3.73 -1.90
N PHE A 372 26.28 -3.06 -0.75
CA PHE A 372 27.15 -1.92 -0.55
C PHE A 372 28.63 -2.32 -0.53
N ASN A 373 29.47 -1.52 -1.20
CA ASN A 373 30.93 -1.64 -1.06
C ASN A 373 31.38 -1.23 0.35
N THR A 374 32.66 -1.40 0.66
CA THR A 374 33.20 -1.18 2.02
C THR A 374 32.95 0.23 2.55
N GLU A 375 33.21 1.26 1.74
CA GLU A 375 32.96 2.65 2.13
C GLU A 375 31.47 2.93 2.33
N ALA A 376 30.62 2.46 1.41
CA ALA A 376 29.18 2.61 1.49
C ALA A 376 28.63 1.94 2.75
N LYS A 377 29.09 0.73 3.10
CA LYS A 377 28.73 0.06 4.35
C LYS A 377 29.08 0.90 5.57
N TYR A 378 30.31 1.44 5.63
CA TYR A 378 30.75 2.30 6.74
C TYR A 378 29.83 3.52 6.89
N ASN A 379 29.54 4.23 5.80
CA ASN A 379 28.67 5.40 5.81
C ASN A 379 27.21 5.04 6.16
N PHE A 380 26.71 3.94 5.61
CA PHE A 380 25.38 3.43 5.89
C PHE A 380 25.21 3.04 7.37
N PHE A 381 26.17 2.35 7.98
CA PHE A 381 26.13 2.01 9.40
C PHE A 381 26.12 3.24 10.29
N ARG A 382 26.95 4.25 9.99
CA ARG A 382 26.94 5.53 10.72
C ARG A 382 25.58 6.21 10.66
N TYR A 383 24.95 6.19 9.49
CA TYR A 383 23.61 6.72 9.29
C TYR A 383 22.58 5.95 10.14
N MET A 384 22.51 4.62 10.00
CA MET A 384 21.53 3.79 10.70
C MET A 384 21.64 3.85 12.22
N LEU A 385 22.85 3.90 12.78
CA LEU A 385 23.08 4.08 14.22
C LEU A 385 22.60 5.44 14.76
N THR A 386 22.35 6.41 13.87
CA THR A 386 21.90 7.76 14.24
C THR A 386 20.41 7.96 13.96
N THR A 387 19.80 7.18 13.06
CA THR A 387 18.43 7.44 12.57
C THR A 387 17.41 6.33 12.84
N SER A 388 17.84 5.12 13.22
CA SER A 388 16.92 3.99 13.40
C SER A 388 16.11 4.06 14.69
N ASN A 389 16.67 4.61 15.78
CA ASN A 389 16.03 4.77 17.09
C ASN A 389 15.35 3.48 17.61
N HIS A 390 15.94 2.31 17.31
CA HIS A 390 15.41 1.02 17.73
C HIS A 390 16.55 0.08 18.14
N SER A 391 16.62 -0.23 19.43
CA SER A 391 17.70 -1.03 20.06
C SER A 391 18.04 -2.31 19.28
N GLY A 392 17.04 -3.12 18.91
CA GLY A 392 17.28 -4.35 18.15
C GLY A 392 17.86 -4.15 16.74
N VAL A 393 17.53 -3.04 16.07
CA VAL A 393 18.06 -2.72 14.73
C VAL A 393 19.48 -2.19 14.85
N GLU A 394 19.73 -1.33 15.85
CA GLU A 394 21.06 -0.83 16.16
C GLU A 394 22.00 -1.98 16.56
N GLY A 395 21.55 -2.91 17.40
CA GLY A 395 22.27 -4.15 17.71
C GLY A 395 22.57 -4.97 16.45
N TYR A 396 21.61 -5.11 15.54
CA TYR A 396 21.84 -5.79 14.25
C TYR A 396 22.87 -5.09 13.35
N VAL A 397 22.88 -3.76 13.34
CA VAL A 397 23.89 -2.96 12.64
C VAL A 397 25.27 -3.14 13.30
N ILE A 398 25.36 -3.14 14.63
CA ILE A 398 26.60 -3.38 15.38
C ILE A 398 27.17 -4.77 15.06
N LYS A 399 26.31 -5.78 15.00
CA LYS A 399 26.71 -7.13 14.57
C LYS A 399 27.30 -7.13 13.15
N ASN A 400 26.71 -6.37 12.22
CA ASN A 400 27.26 -6.22 10.87
C ASN A 400 28.59 -5.47 10.85
N ILE A 401 28.76 -4.45 11.69
CA ILE A 401 30.05 -3.75 11.88
C ILE A 401 31.12 -4.74 12.32
N LYS A 402 30.83 -5.56 13.35
CA LYS A 402 31.74 -6.63 13.80
C LYS A 402 32.15 -7.55 12.65
N ASN A 403 31.20 -7.97 11.82
CA ASN A 403 31.48 -8.84 10.67
C ASN A 403 32.40 -8.15 9.65
N GLN A 404 32.20 -6.86 9.36
CA GLN A 404 33.09 -6.14 8.45
C GLN A 404 34.50 -5.96 9.02
N ILE A 405 34.63 -5.77 10.34
CA ILE A 405 35.95 -5.74 11.01
C ILE A 405 36.62 -7.11 10.94
N ASP A 406 35.90 -8.21 11.19
CA ASP A 406 36.45 -9.56 11.05
C ASP A 406 36.97 -9.82 9.63
N VAL A 407 36.17 -9.46 8.61
CA VAL A 407 36.58 -9.59 7.21
C VAL A 407 37.82 -8.76 6.92
N ALA A 408 37.89 -7.51 7.40
CA ALA A 408 39.04 -6.62 7.19
C ALA A 408 40.34 -7.24 7.73
N LEU A 409 40.27 -7.75 8.97
CA LEU A 409 41.41 -8.37 9.68
C LEU A 409 41.83 -9.74 9.10
N GLN A 410 41.16 -10.26 8.08
CA GLN A 410 41.59 -11.47 7.37
C GLN A 410 42.68 -11.15 6.34
N PRO A 411 43.64 -12.07 6.10
CA PRO A 411 44.73 -11.82 5.15
C PRO A 411 44.21 -11.47 3.74
N GLY A 412 44.66 -10.34 3.20
CA GLY A 412 44.30 -9.89 1.84
C GLY A 412 43.02 -9.04 1.75
N ASN A 413 42.31 -8.81 2.85
CA ASN A 413 41.05 -8.06 2.88
C ASN A 413 41.15 -6.70 3.63
N SER A 414 42.37 -6.30 4.01
CA SER A 414 42.61 -5.04 4.71
C SER A 414 42.05 -3.86 3.93
N ASN A 415 41.43 -2.95 4.66
CA ASN A 415 40.82 -1.75 4.10
C ASN A 415 40.86 -0.61 5.11
N THR A 416 40.83 0.61 4.60
CA THR A 416 40.97 1.80 5.43
C THR A 416 39.74 2.12 6.28
N TRP A 417 38.58 1.48 6.07
CA TRP A 417 37.31 1.90 6.69
C TRP A 417 36.97 1.15 7.99
N PHE A 418 37.32 -0.12 8.06
CA PHE A 418 37.09 -0.98 9.23
C PHE A 418 38.37 -1.35 9.98
N GLU A 419 39.44 -0.59 9.77
CA GLU A 419 40.72 -0.68 10.47
C GLU A 419 41.23 0.73 10.83
N GLY A 420 42.16 0.78 11.78
CA GLY A 420 42.89 1.99 12.16
C GLY A 420 42.00 3.20 12.47
N VAL A 421 42.47 4.38 12.06
CA VAL A 421 41.91 5.67 12.49
C VAL A 421 40.48 5.94 12.01
N HIS A 422 40.05 5.37 10.88
CA HIS A 422 38.69 5.55 10.37
C HIS A 422 37.67 4.67 11.09
N LEU A 423 38.08 3.54 11.68
CA LEU A 423 37.19 2.71 12.49
C LEU A 423 36.77 3.42 13.79
N LEU A 424 37.67 4.20 14.39
CA LEU A 424 37.46 4.79 15.73
C LEU A 424 36.21 5.68 15.84
N PRO A 425 35.90 6.60 14.89
CA PRO A 425 34.65 7.35 14.91
C PRO A 425 33.38 6.49 14.89
N LEU A 426 33.43 5.33 14.22
CA LEU A 426 32.32 4.39 14.21
C LEU A 426 32.20 3.67 15.55
N LEU A 427 33.32 3.23 16.14
CA LEU A 427 33.33 2.61 17.47
C LEU A 427 32.80 3.55 18.55
N ARG A 428 33.15 4.84 18.52
CA ARG A 428 32.61 5.84 19.45
C ARG A 428 31.09 6.03 19.36
N LYS A 429 30.47 5.71 18.23
CA LYS A 429 29.00 5.69 18.09
C LYS A 429 28.37 4.41 18.64
N VAL A 430 29.10 3.31 18.64
CA VAL A 430 28.65 2.00 19.13
C VAL A 430 28.83 1.88 20.64
N LEU A 431 30.00 2.27 21.13
CA LEU A 431 30.43 2.16 22.53
C LEU A 431 30.10 3.46 23.27
N ILE A 432 28.80 3.76 23.35
CA ILE A 432 28.26 4.89 24.09
C ILE A 432 26.87 4.54 24.62
N LEU A 433 26.55 5.03 25.81
CA LEU A 433 25.22 4.94 26.39
C LEU A 433 24.43 6.23 26.07
N PRO A 434 23.22 6.14 25.48
CA PRO A 434 22.42 7.31 25.10
C PRO A 434 22.27 8.35 26.21
N ASP A 435 21.95 7.90 27.43
CA ASP A 435 21.71 8.73 28.61
C ASP A 435 22.75 8.47 29.71
N GLY A 436 23.95 8.00 29.31
CA GLY A 436 24.99 7.63 30.27
C GLY A 436 24.49 6.55 31.26
N PRO A 437 24.82 6.65 32.57
CA PRO A 437 24.38 5.69 33.58
C PRO A 437 22.85 5.57 33.75
N GLU A 438 22.07 6.57 33.31
CA GLU A 438 20.61 6.58 33.47
C GLU A 438 19.88 5.88 32.31
N THR A 439 20.61 5.38 31.32
CA THR A 439 20.05 4.64 30.19
C THR A 439 19.19 3.47 30.67
N ASP A 440 17.98 3.33 30.12
CA ASP A 440 17.15 2.13 30.36
C ASP A 440 17.79 0.90 29.70
N LEU A 441 18.51 0.13 30.51
CA LEU A 441 19.26 -1.05 30.06
C LEU A 441 18.37 -2.19 29.56
N LEU A 442 17.09 -2.23 29.96
CA LEU A 442 16.15 -3.24 29.44
C LEU A 442 15.66 -2.85 28.05
N GLN A 443 15.34 -1.57 27.84
CA GLN A 443 14.96 -1.06 26.52
C GLN A 443 16.13 -1.14 25.52
N TYR A 444 17.34 -0.84 25.97
CA TYR A 444 18.55 -0.84 25.14
C TYR A 444 19.35 -2.14 25.17
N LEU A 445 18.77 -3.24 25.67
CA LEU A 445 19.46 -4.51 25.88
C LEU A 445 20.18 -5.01 24.63
N ASP A 446 19.47 -5.12 23.51
CA ASP A 446 20.03 -5.65 22.26
C ASP A 446 21.24 -4.84 21.77
N ARG A 447 21.13 -3.50 21.80
CA ARG A 447 22.23 -2.59 21.44
C ARG A 447 23.42 -2.79 22.39
N VAL A 448 23.19 -2.74 23.70
CA VAL A 448 24.25 -2.83 24.72
C VAL A 448 24.99 -4.17 24.64
N MET A 449 24.25 -5.27 24.48
CA MET A 449 24.85 -6.60 24.39
C MET A 449 25.68 -6.77 23.12
N GLU A 450 25.22 -6.27 21.98
CA GLU A 450 26.01 -6.31 20.74
C GLU A 450 27.23 -5.38 20.82
N SER A 451 27.13 -4.22 21.47
CA SER A 451 28.28 -3.34 21.76
C SER A 451 29.33 -4.04 22.63
N LEU A 452 28.92 -4.71 23.71
CA LEU A 452 29.82 -5.49 24.56
C LEU A 452 30.45 -6.66 23.81
N ASN A 453 29.67 -7.39 23.01
CA ASN A 453 30.17 -8.48 22.19
C ASN A 453 31.19 -8.02 21.14
N LEU A 454 30.99 -6.83 20.55
CA LEU A 454 31.96 -6.20 19.66
C LEU A 454 33.25 -5.85 20.43
N LEU A 455 33.14 -5.17 21.57
CA LEU A 455 34.33 -4.80 22.36
C LEU A 455 35.13 -6.03 22.79
N ARG A 456 34.44 -7.06 23.30
CA ARG A 456 35.03 -8.35 23.64
C ARG A 456 35.75 -8.96 22.44
N TYR A 457 35.13 -8.94 21.26
CA TYR A 457 35.73 -9.47 20.05
C TYR A 457 37.02 -8.72 19.67
N LEU A 458 37.01 -7.38 19.72
CA LEU A 458 38.18 -6.55 19.39
C LEU A 458 39.35 -6.85 20.32
N VAL A 459 39.12 -6.88 21.64
CA VAL A 459 40.15 -7.16 22.66
C VAL A 459 40.74 -8.57 22.49
N ILE A 460 39.94 -9.54 22.05
CA ILE A 460 40.41 -10.92 21.80
C ILE A 460 41.20 -10.99 20.49
N ARG A 461 40.67 -10.39 19.41
CA ARG A 461 41.18 -10.60 18.06
C ARG A 461 42.43 -9.79 17.78
N ASP A 462 42.44 -8.51 18.16
CA ASP A 462 43.52 -7.57 17.88
C ASP A 462 44.57 -7.63 18.99
N LYS A 463 45.83 -7.86 18.64
CA LYS A 463 46.91 -7.94 19.63
C LYS A 463 47.43 -6.54 19.95
N VAL A 464 47.84 -6.31 21.21
CA VAL A 464 48.37 -5.01 21.67
C VAL A 464 49.54 -4.54 20.81
N THR A 465 50.41 -5.47 20.41
CA THR A 465 51.60 -5.18 19.59
C THR A 465 51.31 -4.85 18.13
N GLU A 466 50.17 -5.32 17.60
CA GLU A 466 49.77 -5.09 16.21
C GLU A 466 48.83 -3.86 16.13
N ASN A 467 47.83 -3.82 17.01
CA ASN A 467 46.85 -2.74 17.17
C ASN A 467 46.24 -2.28 15.82
N GLN A 468 45.86 -3.24 14.98
CA GLN A 468 45.39 -2.99 13.61
C GLN A 468 44.08 -2.18 13.61
N THR A 469 43.24 -2.39 14.61
CA THR A 469 41.95 -1.69 14.75
C THR A 469 42.09 -0.32 15.44
N GLY A 470 43.22 -0.06 16.09
CA GLY A 470 43.43 1.12 16.93
C GLY A 470 42.73 1.07 18.29
N ILE A 471 42.07 -0.05 18.65
CA ILE A 471 41.29 -0.18 19.88
C ILE A 471 42.13 0.05 21.14
N TRP A 472 43.37 -0.44 21.16
CA TRP A 472 44.26 -0.32 22.31
C TRP A 472 44.66 1.13 22.59
N THR A 473 44.68 1.98 21.56
CA THR A 473 44.99 3.40 21.72
C THR A 473 43.81 4.21 22.26
N GLU A 474 42.57 3.73 22.08
CA GLU A 474 41.35 4.43 22.52
C GLU A 474 40.71 3.81 23.76
N LEU A 475 41.30 2.72 24.29
CA LEU A 475 40.70 1.92 25.34
C LEU A 475 40.39 2.73 26.60
N TYR A 476 41.31 3.60 27.04
CA TYR A 476 41.09 4.48 28.20
C TYR A 476 39.87 5.39 28.02
N LYS A 477 39.62 5.90 26.81
CA LYS A 477 38.42 6.71 26.54
C LYS A 477 37.16 5.86 26.59
N ILE A 478 37.20 4.66 26.00
CA ILE A 478 36.06 3.73 26.00
C ILE A 478 35.72 3.31 27.43
N GLU A 479 36.73 3.09 28.27
CA GLU A 479 36.55 2.79 29.68
C GLU A 479 35.78 3.91 30.38
N ASP A 480 36.17 5.17 30.15
CA ASP A 480 35.56 6.35 30.76
C ASP A 480 34.17 6.69 30.19
N THR A 481 33.96 6.53 28.88
CA THR A 481 32.71 6.96 28.21
C THR A 481 31.67 5.85 28.11
N PHE A 482 32.03 4.59 28.30
CA PHE A 482 31.13 3.45 28.13
C PHE A 482 31.18 2.46 29.30
N MET A 483 32.34 1.89 29.62
CA MET A 483 32.42 0.78 30.59
C MET A 483 32.10 1.21 32.01
N LYS A 484 32.70 2.31 32.49
CA LYS A 484 32.43 2.87 33.82
C LYS A 484 30.97 3.33 33.94
N PRO A 485 30.41 4.14 33.01
CA PRO A 485 28.99 4.47 33.01
C PRO A 485 28.06 3.26 33.00
N LEU A 486 28.38 2.22 32.23
CA LEU A 486 27.58 0.99 32.18
C LEU A 486 27.58 0.25 33.52
N ARG A 487 28.74 0.15 34.18
CA ARG A 487 28.83 -0.43 35.53
C ARG A 487 27.96 0.34 36.52
N VAL A 488 28.01 1.67 36.49
CA VAL A 488 27.16 2.51 37.35
C VAL A 488 25.69 2.26 37.03
N GLY A 489 25.29 2.26 35.75
CA GLY A 489 23.92 2.00 35.33
C GLY A 489 23.41 0.63 35.78
N VAL A 490 24.19 -0.43 35.57
CA VAL A 490 23.84 -1.79 36.02
C VAL A 490 23.62 -1.84 37.53
N ASN A 491 24.52 -1.24 38.32
CA ASN A 491 24.39 -1.21 39.78
C ASN A 491 23.17 -0.42 40.24
N MET A 492 22.90 0.73 39.61
CA MET A 492 21.73 1.56 39.90
C MET A 492 20.43 0.83 39.56
N SER A 493 20.34 0.24 38.36
CA SER A 493 19.18 -0.54 37.92
C SER A 493 18.96 -1.76 38.80
N ARG A 494 20.01 -2.53 39.12
CA ARG A 494 19.92 -3.67 40.03
C ARG A 494 19.35 -3.25 41.39
N ALA A 495 19.94 -2.25 42.03
CA ALA A 495 19.49 -1.80 43.34
C ALA A 495 18.02 -1.33 43.34
N HIS A 496 17.59 -0.64 42.26
CA HIS A 496 16.20 -0.24 42.08
C HIS A 496 15.26 -1.46 41.99
N TYR A 497 15.57 -2.42 41.12
CA TYR A 497 14.73 -3.59 40.89
C TYR A 497 14.73 -4.57 42.08
N GLU A 498 15.84 -4.73 42.80
CA GLU A 498 15.92 -5.51 44.04
C GLU A 498 15.03 -4.91 45.14
N ARG A 499 15.08 -3.58 45.29
CA ARG A 499 14.20 -2.87 46.24
C ARG A 499 12.73 -3.02 45.86
N GLU A 500 12.39 -2.90 44.58
CA GLU A 500 11.01 -3.08 44.10
C GLU A 500 10.52 -4.52 44.28
N LEU A 501 11.40 -5.50 44.11
CA LEU A 501 11.12 -6.91 44.38
C LEU A 501 10.80 -7.15 45.86
N LEU A 502 11.61 -6.60 46.76
CA LEU A 502 11.36 -6.68 48.21
C LEU A 502 10.02 -6.05 48.58
N ASN A 503 9.75 -4.83 48.10
CA ASN A 503 8.48 -4.13 48.33
C ASN A 503 7.28 -4.97 47.85
N THR A 504 7.38 -5.57 46.66
CA THR A 504 6.31 -6.39 46.06
C THR A 504 6.09 -7.68 46.86
N MET A 505 7.16 -8.32 47.33
CA MET A 505 7.07 -9.52 48.17
C MET A 505 6.47 -9.23 49.56
N GLU A 506 6.81 -8.09 50.16
CA GLU A 506 6.25 -7.63 51.43
C GLU A 506 4.77 -7.22 51.30
N ALA A 507 4.41 -6.55 50.21
CA ALA A 507 3.03 -6.22 49.86
C ALA A 507 2.18 -7.49 49.66
N LYS A 508 2.74 -8.54 49.04
CA LYS A 508 2.08 -9.85 48.90
C LYS A 508 1.85 -10.52 50.25
N LYS A 509 2.80 -10.42 51.19
CA LYS A 509 2.68 -10.99 52.55
C LYS A 509 1.66 -10.23 53.41
N SER A 510 1.51 -8.92 53.22
CA SER A 510 0.60 -8.06 53.99
C SER A 510 -0.83 -7.99 53.43
N LYS A 511 -1.02 -8.14 52.11
CA LYS A 511 -2.34 -8.13 51.44
C LYS A 511 -2.92 -9.53 51.17
N ALA A 512 -2.74 -10.50 52.07
CA ALA A 512 -3.33 -11.84 51.94
C ALA A 512 -4.88 -11.89 52.01
N LYS A 513 -5.60 -10.75 51.94
CA LYS A 513 -7.07 -10.71 52.03
C LYS A 513 -7.83 -9.89 50.98
N GLU A 514 -7.19 -9.17 50.06
CA GLU A 514 -7.92 -8.50 48.97
C GLU A 514 -7.04 -8.43 47.72
N GLY A 515 -7.52 -9.03 46.63
CA GLY A 515 -6.85 -9.06 45.33
C GLY A 515 -6.69 -7.63 44.80
N SER A 516 -5.51 -7.06 45.01
CA SER A 516 -5.15 -5.73 44.53
C SER A 516 -4.93 -5.79 43.02
N MET A 517 -6.01 -5.58 42.26
CA MET A 517 -5.99 -5.46 40.79
C MET A 517 -5.39 -4.12 40.38
N LEU A 518 -4.22 -4.15 39.76
CA LEU A 518 -3.66 -2.99 39.05
C LEU A 518 -4.03 -3.13 37.57
N SER A 519 -5.02 -2.36 37.12
CA SER A 519 -5.34 -2.22 35.70
C SER A 519 -4.65 -0.96 35.16
N VAL A 520 -3.88 -1.13 34.09
CA VAL A 520 -3.27 -0.03 33.34
C VAL A 520 -3.89 -0.06 31.94
N SER A 521 -4.45 1.07 31.52
CA SER A 521 -5.01 1.26 30.18
C SER A 521 -4.08 2.16 29.38
N VAL A 522 -3.72 1.72 28.17
CA VAL A 522 -2.91 2.49 27.22
C VAL A 522 -3.69 2.54 25.90
N GLY A 523 -4.11 3.74 25.48
CA GLY A 523 -4.79 3.94 24.20
C GLY A 523 -6.05 3.08 24.01
N ASP A 524 -7.04 3.24 24.89
CA ASP A 524 -8.35 2.55 24.88
C ASP A 524 -8.34 1.01 25.02
N GLU A 525 -7.17 0.36 25.00
CA GLU A 525 -7.03 -1.06 25.35
C GLU A 525 -6.64 -1.24 26.83
N LYS A 526 -7.39 -2.10 27.54
CA LYS A 526 -7.05 -2.52 28.91
C LYS A 526 -6.02 -3.65 28.82
N LEU A 527 -4.79 -3.40 29.30
CA LEU A 527 -3.79 -4.45 29.42
C LEU A 527 -4.31 -5.56 30.35
N PRO A 528 -3.98 -6.83 30.07
CA PRO A 528 -4.40 -7.94 30.92
C PRO A 528 -3.91 -7.74 32.36
N ASN A 529 -4.79 -8.01 33.34
CA ASN A 529 -4.51 -7.82 34.75
C ASN A 529 -3.24 -8.59 35.18
N MET A 530 -2.19 -7.88 35.56
CA MET A 530 -0.94 -8.50 36.01
C MET A 530 -1.09 -9.00 37.44
N THR A 531 -0.85 -10.29 37.69
CA THR A 531 -0.86 -10.84 39.05
C THR A 531 0.42 -10.45 39.79
N SER A 532 0.40 -10.42 41.12
CA SER A 532 1.62 -10.14 41.91
C SER A 532 2.73 -11.18 41.67
N GLU A 533 2.37 -12.39 41.24
CA GLU A 533 3.32 -13.43 40.88
C GLU A 533 3.98 -13.16 39.52
N SER A 534 3.22 -12.76 38.51
CA SER A 534 3.81 -12.37 37.22
C SER A 534 4.65 -11.10 37.33
N GLN A 535 4.29 -10.16 38.22
CA GLN A 535 5.11 -8.99 38.53
C GLN A 535 6.46 -9.38 39.15
N ILE A 536 6.46 -10.28 40.14
CA ILE A 536 7.70 -10.81 40.75
C ILE A 536 8.56 -11.51 39.69
N GLN A 537 7.96 -12.31 38.81
CA GLN A 537 8.68 -12.98 37.73
C GLN A 537 9.31 -12.00 36.73
N ALA A 538 8.59 -10.92 36.37
CA ALA A 538 9.13 -9.87 35.51
C ALA A 538 10.34 -9.16 36.14
N LEU A 539 10.28 -8.84 37.43
CA LEU A 539 11.40 -8.25 38.18
C LEU A 539 12.62 -9.19 38.22
N HIS A 540 12.41 -10.49 38.46
CA HIS A 540 13.49 -11.47 38.38
C HIS A 540 14.10 -11.55 36.97
N SER A 541 13.28 -11.50 35.92
CA SER A 541 13.78 -11.47 34.53
C SER A 541 14.66 -10.25 34.27
N ALA A 542 14.30 -9.08 34.80
CA ALA A 542 15.11 -7.87 34.69
C ALA A 542 16.45 -8.01 35.43
N LEU A 543 16.45 -8.53 36.65
CA LEU A 543 17.69 -8.77 37.42
C LEU A 543 18.64 -9.74 36.69
N HIS A 544 18.13 -10.84 36.15
CA HIS A 544 18.94 -11.76 35.34
C HIS A 544 19.54 -11.10 34.09
N THR A 545 18.82 -10.14 33.50
CA THR A 545 19.32 -9.36 32.37
C THR A 545 20.51 -8.49 32.79
N PHE A 546 20.43 -7.83 33.95
CA PHE A 546 21.54 -7.04 34.49
C PHE A 546 22.76 -7.90 34.84
N ASP A 547 22.55 -9.08 35.43
CA ASP A 547 23.62 -10.03 35.72
C ASP A 547 24.33 -10.51 34.44
N MET A 548 23.58 -10.73 33.36
CA MET A 548 24.15 -11.08 32.07
C MET A 548 25.04 -9.95 31.50
N ILE A 549 24.56 -8.69 31.56
CA ILE A 549 25.35 -7.53 31.13
C ILE A 549 26.63 -7.42 31.95
N GLU A 550 26.54 -7.51 33.28
CA GLU A 550 27.70 -7.42 34.17
C GLU A 550 28.71 -8.55 33.91
N SER A 551 28.23 -9.79 33.74
CA SER A 551 29.10 -10.94 33.47
C SER A 551 29.95 -10.73 32.21
N VAL A 552 29.36 -10.18 31.15
CA VAL A 552 30.12 -9.87 29.93
C VAL A 552 31.08 -8.70 30.14
N LEU A 553 30.65 -7.66 30.85
CA LEU A 553 31.50 -6.50 31.14
C LEU A 553 32.74 -6.89 31.96
N VAL A 554 32.57 -7.62 33.05
CA VAL A 554 33.68 -8.11 33.89
C VAL A 554 34.61 -9.00 33.07
N ARG A 555 34.07 -9.86 32.20
CA ARG A 555 34.91 -10.68 31.34
C ARG A 555 35.77 -9.86 30.37
N ILE A 556 35.29 -8.71 29.91
CA ILE A 556 36.07 -7.82 29.04
C ILE A 556 37.22 -7.19 29.84
N GLU A 557 36.96 -6.75 31.07
CA GLU A 557 38.00 -6.18 31.94
C GLU A 557 39.11 -7.19 32.24
N GLU A 558 38.75 -8.43 32.59
CA GLU A 558 39.73 -9.50 32.78
C GLU A 558 40.64 -9.71 31.56
N LEU A 559 40.07 -9.61 30.35
CA LEU A 559 40.81 -9.79 29.10
C LEU A 559 41.75 -8.61 28.81
N ILE A 560 41.36 -7.40 29.21
CA ILE A 560 42.18 -6.20 29.11
C ILE A 560 43.37 -6.32 30.07
N ASP A 561 43.11 -6.59 31.35
CA ASP A 561 44.15 -6.70 32.38
C ASP A 561 45.20 -7.76 32.04
N VAL A 562 44.78 -8.93 31.53
CA VAL A 562 45.72 -9.99 31.12
C VAL A 562 46.63 -9.55 29.97
N ARG A 563 46.13 -8.71 29.06
CA ARG A 563 46.87 -8.26 27.88
C ARG A 563 47.73 -7.04 28.11
N GLU A 564 47.44 -6.19 29.09
CA GLU A 564 48.36 -5.13 29.52
C GLU A 564 49.59 -5.68 30.25
N ASN A 565 49.48 -6.88 30.83
CA ASN A 565 50.56 -7.57 31.53
C ASN A 565 51.44 -8.47 30.61
N LEU A 566 51.18 -8.47 29.31
CA LEU A 566 51.91 -9.23 28.26
C LEU A 566 52.48 -8.28 27.22
#